data_AF-A0A9E1S247-F1
#
_entry.id   AF-A0A9E1S247-F1
#
_cell.length_a   1.000
_cell.length_b   1.000
_cell.length_c   1.000
_cell.angle_alpha   90.00
_cell.angle_beta   90.00
_cell.angle_gamma   90.00
#
_symmetry.space_group_name_H-M   'P 1'
#
loop_
_entity.id
_entity.type
_entity.pdbx_description
1 polymer ?
#
loop_
_entity_poly.entity_id
_entity_poly.type
_entity_poly.pdbx_seq_one_letter_code
_entity_poly.pdbx_strand_id
1 'polypeptide(L)' 'MRLRVLAVGQKMPAWIDQGVDEYARRLPKGVTVEWLSIAPAKRG' A
#
# COMPACT_ATOMS: atom_id res chain seq x y z
N MET A 1 -12.92 -0.27 -10.95
CA MET A 1 -11.79 -1.23 -10.94
C MET A 1 -11.07 -1.14 -9.60
N ARG A 2 -10.78 -2.27 -8.94
CA ARG A 2 -10.10 -2.31 -7.64
C ARG A 2 -8.74 -2.99 -7.79
N LEU A 3 -7.69 -2.29 -7.37
CA LEU A 3 -6.30 -2.75 -7.38
C LEU A 3 -5.90 -3.09 -5.95
N ARG A 4 -5.25 -4.24 -5.75
CA ARG A 4 -4.71 -4.64 -4.45
C ARG A 4 -3.20 -4.71 -4.53
N VAL A 5 -2.53 -4.00 -3.64
CA VAL A 5 -1.09 -4.08 -3.46
C VAL A 5 -0.80 -4.89 -2.22
N LEU A 6 -0.17 -6.04 -2.41
CA LEU A 6 0.25 -6.95 -1.34
C LEU A 6 1.74 -6.71 -1.10
N ALA A 7 2.09 -6.05 0.01
CA ALA A 7 3.47 -5.68 0.32
C ALA A 7 3.96 -6.41 1.56
N VAL A 8 5.15 -6.99 1.51
CA VAL A 8 5.77 -7.64 2.67
C VAL A 8 6.41 -6.59 3.57
N GLY A 9 5.98 -6.54 4.84
CA GLY A 9 6.40 -5.54 5.82
C GLY A 9 5.20 -4.94 6.54
N GLN A 10 5.21 -4.99 7.87
CA GLN A 10 4.09 -4.54 8.72
C GLN A 10 4.19 -3.08 9.16
N LYS A 11 5.37 -2.46 9.07
CA LYS A 11 5.59 -1.11 9.58
C LYS A 11 6.25 -0.27 8.49
N MET A 12 5.41 0.38 7.70
CA MET A 12 5.87 1.38 6.74
C MET A 12 6.29 2.65 7.51
N PRO A 13 7.41 3.28 7.13
CA PRO A 13 7.73 4.62 7.59
C PRO A 13 6.63 5.62 7.20
N ALA A 14 6.38 6.62 8.04
CA ALA A 14 5.29 7.59 7.83
C ALA A 14 5.37 8.33 6.48
N TRP A 15 6.57 8.57 5.95
CA TRP A 15 6.73 9.22 4.64
C TRP A 15 6.22 8.35 3.48
N ILE A 16 6.24 7.02 3.62
CA ILE A 16 5.69 6.09 2.62
C ILE A 16 4.17 6.20 2.62
N ASP A 17 3.53 6.12 3.78
CA ASP A 17 2.07 6.18 3.89
C ASP A 17 1.53 7.50 3.31
N GLN A 18 2.20 8.62 3.61
CA GLN A 18 1.87 9.93 3.04
C GLN A 18 1.96 9.95 1.52
N GLY A 19 3.05 9.40 0.95
CA GLY A 19 3.24 9.34 -0.49
C GLY A 19 2.21 8.44 -1.19
N VAL A 20 1.89 7.31 -0.57
CA VAL A 20 0.87 6.37 -1.05
C VAL A 20 -0.51 7.03 -1.07
N ASP A 21 -0.91 7.69 0.02
CA ASP A 21 -2.20 8.38 0.12
C ASP A 21 -2.29 9.57 -0.84
N GLU A 22 -1.21 10.30 -1.04
CA GLU A 22 -1.15 11.36 -2.06
C GLU A 22 -1.31 10.79 -3.47
N TYR A 23 -0.62 9.70 -3.80
CA TYR A 23 -0.72 9.09 -5.12
C TYR A 23 -2.09 8.47 -5.38
N ALA A 24 -2.69 7.82 -4.37
CA ALA A 24 -4.02 7.24 -4.47
C ALA A 24 -5.08 8.29 -4.84
N ARG A 25 -4.95 9.52 -4.33
CA ARG A 25 -5.84 10.65 -4.66
C ARG A 25 -5.72 11.15 -6.10
N ARG A 26 -4.61 10.86 -6.79
CA ARG A 26 -4.37 11.27 -8.18
C ARG A 26 -4.94 10.27 -9.21
N LEU A 27 -5.46 9.13 -8.75
CA LEU A 27 -5.98 8.09 -9.65
C LEU A 27 -7.29 8.51 -10.32
N PRO A 28 -7.58 8.01 -11.53
CA PRO A 28 -8.83 8.28 -12.22
C PRO A 28 -10.04 7.86 -11.39
N LYS A 29 -11.13 8.61 -11.54
CA LYS A 29 -12.42 8.27 -10.91
C LYS A 29 -12.85 6.87 -11.38
N GLY A 30 -13.09 5.98 -10.41
CA GLY A 30 -13.44 4.58 -10.67
C GLY A 30 -12.29 3.59 -10.49
N VAL A 31 -11.07 4.06 -10.18
CA VAL A 31 -9.97 3.22 -9.71
C VAL A 31 -9.81 3.36 -8.21
N THR A 32 -9.75 2.25 -7.49
CA THR A 32 -9.51 2.23 -6.04
C THR A 32 -8.30 1.34 -5.76
N VAL A 33 -7.37 1.81 -4.94
CA VAL A 33 -6.21 1.02 -4.51
C VAL A 33 -6.37 0.67 -3.04
N GLU A 34 -6.12 -0.60 -2.73
CA GLU A 34 -6.10 -1.14 -1.37
C GLU A 34 -4.69 -1.69 -1.09
N TRP A 35 -4.08 -1.21 -0.01
CA TRP A 35 -2.75 -1.62 0.42
C TRP A 35 -2.88 -2.60 1.59
N LEU A 36 -2.29 -3.78 1.43
CA LEU A 36 -2.32 -4.83 2.44
C LEU A 36 -0.89 -5.22 2.79
N SER A 37 -0.54 -5.04 4.06
CA SER A 37 0.72 -5.48 4.62
C SER A 37 0.68 -6.96 4.96
N ILE A 38 1.68 -7.70 4.48
CA ILE A 38 1.91 -9.11 4.77
C ILE A 38 3.11 -9.22 5.72
N ALA A 39 2.94 -9.99 6.80
CA ALA A 39 4.03 -10.24 7.73
C ALA A 39 5.17 -11.00 7.04
N PRO A 40 6.43 -10.54 7.12
CA PRO A 40 7.56 -11.30 6.61
C PRO A 40 7.70 -12.61 7.38
N ALA A 41 8.02 -13.69 6.67
CA ALA A 41 8.42 -14.93 7.30
C ALA A 41 9.69 -14.70 8.15
N LYS A 42 9.80 -15.43 9.27
CA LYS A 42 11.03 -15.44 10.07
C LYS A 42 12.17 -16.00 9.22
N ARG A 43 13.23 -15.21 9.04
CA ARG A 43 14.48 -15.69 8.45
C ARG A 43 15.34 -16.25 9.59
N GLY A 44 15.76 -17.51 9.45
CA GLY A 44 16.75 -18.15 10.32
C GLY A 44 18.16 -17.90 9.82
#